data_AF-A0A3N5I6K7-F1
#
_entry.id   AF-A0A3N5I6K7-F1
#
_cell.length_a   1.000
_cell.length_b   1.000
_cell.length_c   1.000
_cell.angle_alpha   90.00
_cell.angle_beta   90.00
_cell.angle_gamma   90.00
#
_symmetry.space_group_name_H-M   'P 1'
#
loop_
_entity.id
_entity.type
_entity.pdbx_description
1 polymer ?
#
loop_
_entity_poly.entity_id
_entity_poly.type
_entity_poly.pdbx_seq_one_letter_code
_entity_poly.pdbx_strand_id
1 'polypeptide(L)'
;MNLALLADVAAGGLLLGGLYALIAVGLNLQYGLMRVLNVAHGEFLMLGGYLTYLLHVNMGMDPLLSLVVSAPVVFAAGVAVHALLYRRLLRQERTREELEANSLLISFGLLFILQNGALLIFSADIRGYQYLDRPLRMLGTVFPTNRVVAFATAAVVTALLFLF
;
A
#
# COMPACT_ATOMS: atom_id res chain seq x y z
N MET A 1 -25.20 23.48 -8.24
CA MET A 1 -23.91 22.77 -8.30
C MET A 1 -23.20 23.19 -9.58
N ASN A 2 -21.98 23.72 -9.54
CA ASN A 2 -21.26 24.16 -10.74
C ASN A 2 -20.70 22.93 -11.48
N LEU A 3 -20.82 22.86 -12.80
CA LEU A 3 -20.35 21.72 -13.61
C LEU A 3 -18.83 21.51 -13.45
N ALA A 4 -18.07 22.59 -13.29
CA ALA A 4 -16.63 22.52 -13.01
C ALA A 4 -16.32 21.79 -11.69
N LEU A 5 -17.11 22.04 -10.63
CA LEU A 5 -16.93 21.37 -9.33
C LEU A 5 -17.26 19.88 -9.42
N LEU A 6 -18.28 19.51 -10.20
CA LEU A 6 -18.59 18.09 -10.43
C LEU A 6 -17.44 17.40 -11.18
N ALA A 7 -16.85 18.07 -12.18
CA ALA A 7 -15.71 17.55 -12.91
C ALA A 7 -14.48 17.39 -12.01
N ASP A 8 -14.17 18.36 -11.14
CA ASP A 8 -13.07 18.29 -10.17
C ASP A 8 -13.25 17.13 -9.18
N VAL A 9 -14.46 16.95 -8.64
CA VAL A 9 -14.74 15.86 -7.69
C VAL A 9 -14.67 14.50 -8.37
N ALA A 10 -15.21 14.36 -9.58
CA ALA A 10 -15.15 13.12 -10.35
C ALA A 10 -13.70 12.74 -10.70
N ALA A 11 -12.92 13.73 -11.16
CA ALA A 11 -11.49 13.59 -11.41
C ALA A 11 -10.72 13.15 -10.16
N GLY A 12 -10.91 13.86 -9.05
CA GLY A 12 -10.25 13.54 -7.78
C GLY A 12 -10.63 12.16 -7.25
N GLY A 13 -11.90 11.78 -7.40
CA GLY A 13 -12.42 10.46 -7.05
C GLY A 13 -11.80 9.35 -7.90
N LEU A 14 -11.65 9.56 -9.21
CA LEU A 14 -11.01 8.60 -10.11
C LEU A 14 -9.53 8.38 -9.77
N LEU A 15 -8.79 9.46 -9.48
CA LEU A 15 -7.40 9.35 -9.07
C LEU A 15 -7.23 8.58 -7.74
N LEU A 16 -8.06 8.88 -6.74
CA LEU A 16 -8.07 8.14 -5.47
C LEU A 16 -8.53 6.69 -5.66
N GLY A 17 -9.50 6.46 -6.54
CA GLY A 17 -9.98 5.12 -6.91
C GLY A 17 -8.86 4.26 -7.48
N GLY A 18 -7.98 4.82 -8.33
CA GLY A 18 -6.81 4.10 -8.83
C GLY A 18 -5.82 3.72 -7.73
N LEU A 19 -5.59 4.60 -6.75
CA LEU A 19 -4.78 4.26 -5.58
C LEU A 19 -5.38 3.09 -4.81
N TYR A 20 -6.68 3.13 -4.50
CA TYR A 20 -7.35 2.02 -3.82
C TYR A 20 -7.37 0.74 -4.66
N ALA A 21 -7.49 0.85 -5.98
CA ALA A 21 -7.39 -0.29 -6.89
C ALA A 21 -6.01 -0.96 -6.80
N LEU A 22 -4.92 -0.19 -6.76
CA LEU A 22 -3.57 -0.74 -6.60
C LEU A 22 -3.42 -1.52 -5.29
N ILE A 23 -3.94 -0.96 -4.18
CA ILE A 23 -3.94 -1.63 -2.87
C ILE A 23 -4.76 -2.93 -2.94
N ALA A 24 -5.95 -2.87 -3.54
CA ALA A 24 -6.83 -4.02 -3.67
C ALA A 24 -6.22 -5.12 -4.56
N VAL A 25 -5.54 -4.76 -5.65
CA VAL A 25 -4.84 -5.72 -6.53
C VAL A 25 -3.76 -6.48 -5.76
N GLY A 26 -2.99 -5.80 -4.90
CA GLY A 26 -1.98 -6.44 -4.05
C GLY A 26 -2.57 -7.49 -3.09
N LEU A 27 -3.64 -7.12 -2.38
CA LEU A 27 -4.34 -8.04 -1.48
C LEU A 27 -5.02 -9.19 -2.25
N ASN A 28 -5.61 -8.90 -3.41
CA ASN A 28 -6.25 -9.90 -4.26
C ASN A 28 -5.21 -10.90 -4.78
N LEU A 29 -4.02 -10.46 -5.20
CA LEU A 29 -2.95 -11.36 -5.61
C LEU A 29 -2.49 -12.27 -4.46
N GLN A 30 -2.36 -11.72 -3.25
CA GLN A 30 -2.01 -12.49 -2.05
C GLN A 30 -3.05 -13.57 -1.75
N TYR A 31 -4.33 -13.20 -1.75
CA TYR A 31 -5.43 -14.11 -1.45
C TYR A 31 -5.71 -15.09 -2.59
N GLY A 32 -5.66 -14.65 -3.85
CA GLY A 32 -5.94 -15.46 -5.03
C GLY A 32 -4.94 -16.61 -5.21
N LEU A 33 -3.67 -16.38 -4.86
CA LEU A 33 -2.62 -17.40 -4.97
C LEU A 33 -2.52 -18.30 -3.73
N MET A 34 -2.45 -17.70 -2.53
CA MET A 34 -2.19 -18.46 -1.30
C MET A 34 -3.44 -18.78 -0.48
N ARG A 35 -4.57 -18.11 -0.76
CA ARG A 35 -5.81 -18.16 0.05
C ARG A 35 -5.59 -17.76 1.51
N VAL A 36 -4.60 -16.90 1.72
CA VAL A 36 -4.25 -16.31 3.01
C VAL A 36 -4.86 -14.92 3.04
N LEU A 37 -5.89 -14.73 3.87
CA LEU A 37 -6.51 -13.43 4.06
C LEU A 37 -5.69 -12.63 5.06
N ASN A 38 -4.88 -11.70 4.55
CA ASN A 38 -3.95 -10.93 5.36
C ASN A 38 -4.52 -9.55 5.71
N VAL A 39 -5.09 -9.40 6.90
CA VAL A 39 -5.63 -8.12 7.38
C VAL A 39 -4.50 -7.10 7.67
N ALA A 40 -3.29 -7.58 8.01
CA ALA A 40 -2.13 -6.72 8.22
C ALA A 40 -1.56 -6.11 6.92
N HIS A 41 -2.17 -6.35 5.76
CA HIS A 41 -1.69 -5.81 4.48
C HIS A 41 -1.47 -4.29 4.54
N GLY A 42 -2.41 -3.54 5.14
CA GLY A 42 -2.30 -2.08 5.32
C GLY A 42 -1.07 -1.65 6.14
N GLU A 43 -0.61 -2.48 7.08
CA GLU A 43 0.57 -2.19 7.89
C GLU A 43 1.86 -2.27 7.06
N PHE A 44 1.93 -3.14 6.05
CA PHE A 44 3.07 -3.14 5.12
C PHE A 44 3.12 -1.88 4.27
N LEU A 45 1.96 -1.34 3.88
CA LEU A 45 1.89 -0.04 3.19
C LEU A 45 2.37 1.07 4.12
N MET A 46 1.95 1.05 5.39
CA MET A 46 2.42 1.98 6.42
C MET A 46 3.93 1.92 6.60
N LEU A 47 4.52 0.72 6.72
CA LEU A 47 5.98 0.55 6.82
C LEU A 47 6.71 1.11 5.61
N GLY A 48 6.20 0.88 4.39
CA GLY A 48 6.75 1.47 3.17
C GLY A 48 6.67 3.00 3.18
N GLY A 49 5.56 3.56 3.64
CA GLY A 49 5.36 5.00 3.82
C GLY A 49 6.35 5.60 4.81
N TYR A 50 6.52 4.99 5.98
CA TYR A 50 7.48 5.45 6.99
C TYR A 50 8.93 5.35 6.50
N LEU A 51 9.29 4.28 5.80
CA LEU A 51 10.64 4.13 5.25
C LEU A 51 10.92 5.19 4.18
N THR A 52 9.98 5.44 3.28
CA THR A 52 10.07 6.55 2.32
C THR A 52 10.15 7.91 3.03
N TYR A 53 9.35 8.14 4.07
CA TYR A 53 9.42 9.36 4.89
C TYR A 53 10.80 9.53 5.53
N LEU A 54 11.37 8.49 6.13
CA LEU A 54 12.70 8.54 6.75
C LEU A 54 13.79 8.84 5.73
N LEU A 55 13.75 8.20 4.56
CA LEU A 55 14.71 8.45 3.48
C LEU A 55 14.59 9.88 2.94
N HIS A 56 13.37 10.37 2.79
CA HIS A 56 13.13 11.73 2.30
C HIS A 56 13.57 12.80 3.31
N VAL A 57 13.12 12.70 4.56
CA VAL A 57 13.37 13.72 5.58
C VAL A 57 14.82 13.73 6.06
N ASN A 58 15.43 12.55 6.25
CA ASN A 58 16.78 12.48 6.82
C ASN A 58 17.88 12.52 5.75
N MET A 59 17.64 11.97 4.56
CA MET A 59 18.65 11.87 3.50
C MET A 59 18.36 12.81 2.32
N GLY A 60 17.25 13.54 2.34
CA GLY A 60 16.85 14.41 1.23
C GLY A 60 16.49 13.64 -0.05
N MET A 61 16.26 12.34 0.04
CA MET A 61 16.06 11.48 -1.12
C MET A 61 14.70 11.76 -1.77
N ASP A 62 14.65 11.76 -3.10
CA ASP A 62 13.37 11.90 -3.81
C ASP A 62 12.43 10.73 -3.45
N PRO A 63 11.17 10.99 -3.05
CA PRO A 63 10.22 9.95 -2.64
C PRO A 63 9.87 8.89 -3.70
N LEU A 64 10.02 9.18 -4.99
CA LEU A 64 9.87 8.16 -6.03
C LEU A 64 11.15 7.33 -6.14
N LEU A 65 12.32 7.94 -6.04
CA LEU A 65 13.59 7.22 -5.99
C LEU A 65 13.73 6.36 -4.72
N SER A 66 13.10 6.75 -3.61
CA SER A 66 13.09 5.95 -2.40
C SER A 66 12.38 4.61 -2.54
N LEU A 67 11.55 4.42 -3.56
CA LEU A 67 10.97 3.11 -3.88
C LEU A 67 12.03 2.06 -4.19
N VAL A 68 13.19 2.45 -4.73
CA VAL A 68 14.31 1.53 -5.01
C VAL A 68 14.85 0.89 -3.73
N VAL A 69 14.70 1.56 -2.59
CA VAL A 69 15.13 1.05 -1.28
C VAL A 69 13.94 0.52 -0.49
N SER A 70 12.82 1.26 -0.45
CA SER A 70 11.69 0.91 0.38
C SER A 70 10.95 -0.34 -0.11
N ALA A 71 10.81 -0.52 -1.42
CA ALA A 71 10.15 -1.71 -1.94
C ALA A 71 10.94 -3.01 -1.64
N PRO A 72 12.27 -3.11 -1.87
CA PRO A 72 13.03 -4.29 -1.47
C PRO A 72 13.03 -4.57 0.04
N VAL A 73 13.09 -3.53 0.88
CA VAL A 73 13.07 -3.70 2.34
C VAL A 73 11.72 -4.23 2.82
N VAL A 74 10.62 -3.64 2.35
CA VAL A 74 9.27 -4.12 2.70
C VAL A 74 9.00 -5.51 2.12
N PHE A 75 9.49 -5.78 0.91
CA PHE A 75 9.44 -7.13 0.32
C PHE A 75 10.20 -8.15 1.19
N ALA A 76 11.40 -7.83 1.64
CA ALA A 76 12.18 -8.70 2.53
C ALA A 76 11.46 -8.95 3.86
N ALA A 77 10.82 -7.92 4.43
CA ALA A 77 9.97 -8.07 5.62
C ALA A 77 8.79 -9.01 5.35
N GLY A 78 8.13 -8.87 4.19
CA GLY A 78 7.05 -9.77 3.75
C GLY A 78 7.52 -11.21 3.59
N VAL A 79 8.70 -11.43 2.99
CA VAL A 79 9.33 -12.76 2.87
C VAL A 79 9.64 -13.35 4.24
N ALA A 80 10.16 -12.56 5.17
CA ALA A 80 10.42 -13.01 6.54
C ALA A 80 9.13 -13.42 7.25
N VAL A 81 8.08 -12.60 7.17
CA VAL A 81 6.74 -12.91 7.72
C VAL A 81 6.17 -14.18 7.08
N HIS A 82 6.28 -14.32 5.76
CA HIS A 82 5.84 -15.54 5.07
C HIS A 82 6.60 -16.76 5.57
N ALA A 83 7.93 -16.71 5.63
CA ALA A 83 8.78 -17.82 6.05
C ALA A 83 8.54 -18.24 7.50
N LEU A 84 8.32 -17.27 8.40
CA LEU A 84 8.18 -17.50 9.84
C LEU A 84 6.75 -17.89 10.24
N LEU A 85 5.74 -17.22 9.68
CA LEU A 85 4.35 -17.37 10.12
C LEU A 85 3.52 -18.23 9.15
N TYR A 86 3.51 -17.86 7.86
CA TYR A 86 2.56 -18.46 6.91
C TYR A 86 3.05 -19.78 6.31
N ARG A 87 4.36 -19.98 6.14
CA ARG A 87 4.92 -21.21 5.54
C ARG A 87 4.57 -22.46 6.35
N ARG A 88 4.55 -22.34 7.67
CA ARG A 88 4.16 -23.44 8.57
C ARG A 88 2.66 -23.69 8.47
N LEU A 89 1.85 -22.63 8.52
CA LEU A 89 0.39 -22.72 8.40
C LEU A 89 -0.02 -23.45 7.12
N LEU A 90 0.52 -23.02 5.98
CA LEU A 90 0.25 -23.62 4.67
C LEU A 90 0.62 -25.10 4.54
N ARG A 91 1.48 -25.62 5.44
CA ARG A 91 1.88 -27.04 5.46
C ARG A 91 1.04 -27.89 6.39
N GLN A 92 0.40 -27.30 7.39
CA GLN A 92 -0.28 -28.02 8.46
C GLN A 92 -1.80 -28.11 8.23
N GLU A 93 -2.41 -27.06 7.70
CA GLU A 93 -3.87 -27.00 7.54
C GLU A 93 -4.35 -27.86 6.37
N ARG A 94 -5.43 -28.61 6.62
CA ARG A 94 -5.96 -29.60 5.67
C ARG A 94 -7.17 -29.07 4.92
N THR A 95 -7.95 -28.18 5.53
CA THR A 95 -9.12 -27.59 4.90
C THR A 95 -8.92 -26.11 4.61
N ARG A 96 -9.73 -25.58 3.67
CA ARG A 96 -9.68 -24.17 3.28
C ARG A 96 -10.17 -23.24 4.40
N GLU A 97 -11.22 -23.66 5.11
CA GLU A 97 -11.82 -22.89 6.20
C GLU A 97 -10.85 -22.73 7.38
N GLU A 98 -10.13 -23.79 7.75
CA GLU A 98 -9.08 -23.74 8.78
C GLU A 98 -7.94 -22.79 8.36
N LEU A 99 -7.48 -22.88 7.11
CA LEU A 99 -6.43 -22.01 6.59
C LEU A 99 -6.85 -20.53 6.63
N GLU A 100 -8.05 -20.21 6.17
CA GLU A 100 -8.57 -18.84 6.16
C GLU A 100 -8.71 -18.31 7.61
N ALA A 101 -9.35 -19.07 8.50
CA ALA A 101 -9.54 -18.67 9.90
C ALA A 101 -8.22 -18.48 10.66
N ASN A 102 -7.28 -19.41 10.52
CA ASN A 102 -5.98 -19.31 11.19
C ASN A 102 -5.11 -18.21 10.56
N SER A 103 -5.22 -17.98 9.25
CA SER A 103 -4.52 -16.87 8.59
C SER A 103 -5.00 -15.51 9.06
N LEU A 104 -6.31 -15.37 9.29
CA LEU A 104 -6.92 -14.17 9.87
C LEU A 104 -6.37 -13.92 11.26
N LEU A 105 -6.38 -14.94 12.15
CA LEU A 105 -5.87 -14.82 13.51
C LEU A 105 -4.40 -14.38 13.55
N ILE A 106 -3.55 -15.01 12.73
CA ILE A 106 -2.14 -14.62 12.60
C ILE A 106 -2.01 -13.19 12.09
N SER A 107 -2.79 -12.82 11.07
CA SER A 107 -2.72 -11.47 10.48
C SER A 107 -3.22 -10.40 11.43
N PHE A 108 -4.21 -10.67 12.29
CA PHE A 108 -4.64 -9.74 13.34
C PHE A 108 -3.55 -9.53 14.38
N GLY A 109 -2.91 -10.61 14.84
CA GLY A 109 -1.76 -10.50 15.75
C GLY A 109 -0.63 -9.68 15.13
N LEU A 110 -0.31 -9.95 13.87
CA LEU A 110 0.70 -9.20 13.12
C LEU A 110 0.31 -7.73 12.96
N LEU A 111 -0.96 -7.43 12.68
CA LEU A 111 -1.47 -6.07 12.57
C LEU A 111 -1.19 -5.29 13.85
N PHE A 112 -1.56 -5.85 15.01
CA PHE A 112 -1.31 -5.18 16.28
C PHE A 112 0.18 -5.00 16.57
N ILE A 113 1.01 -6.00 16.26
CA ILE A 113 2.47 -5.90 16.48
C ILE A 113 3.07 -4.79 15.61
N LEU A 114 2.74 -4.75 14.32
CA LEU A 114 3.29 -3.76 13.40
C LEU A 114 2.78 -2.36 13.74
N GLN A 115 1.48 -2.22 14.01
CA GLN A 115 0.86 -0.94 14.35
C GLN A 115 1.41 -0.38 15.67
N ASN A 116 1.46 -1.19 16.74
CA ASN A 116 2.01 -0.74 18.02
C ASN A 116 3.52 -0.52 17.95
N GLY A 117 4.25 -1.34 17.19
CA GLY A 117 5.67 -1.12 16.92
C GLY A 117 5.90 0.23 16.24
N ALA A 118 5.09 0.57 15.25
CA ALA A 118 5.13 1.88 14.60
C ALA A 118 4.78 3.01 15.57
N LEU A 119 3.76 2.86 16.42
CA LEU A 119 3.42 3.86 17.43
C LEU A 119 4.56 4.11 18.42
N LEU A 120 5.28 3.06 18.84
CA LEU A 120 6.42 3.21 19.75
C LEU A 120 7.61 3.94 19.10
N ILE A 121 7.85 3.71 17.81
CA ILE A 121 8.98 4.29 17.08
C ILE A 121 8.65 5.71 16.60
N PHE A 122 7.43 5.93 16.11
CA PHE A 122 7.03 7.14 15.38
C PHE A 122 6.07 8.05 16.16
N SER A 123 5.60 7.66 17.35
CA SER A 123 4.51 8.33 18.07
C SER A 123 3.16 8.19 17.34
N ALA A 124 2.09 8.69 17.96
CA ALA A 124 0.75 8.78 17.36
C ALA A 124 0.57 10.02 16.47
N ASP A 125 1.62 10.84 16.33
CA ASP A 125 1.59 12.07 15.56
C ASP A 125 1.58 11.78 14.05
N ILE A 126 0.80 12.57 13.31
CA ILE A 126 0.75 12.47 11.85
C ILE A 126 2.10 12.87 11.28
N ARG A 127 2.79 11.92 10.64
CA ARG A 127 4.02 12.17 9.89
C ARG A 127 3.77 12.14 8.40
N GLY A 128 4.34 13.10 7.70
CA GLY A 128 4.23 13.20 6.25
C GLY A 128 5.25 14.17 5.68
N TYR A 129 5.32 14.21 4.37
CA TYR A 129 6.16 15.13 3.62
C TYR A 129 5.35 15.73 2.47
N GLN A 130 5.81 16.88 2.00
CA GLN A 130 5.24 17.58 0.86
C GLN A 130 6.01 17.16 -0.40
N TYR A 131 5.31 16.62 -1.40
CA TYR A 131 5.93 16.16 -2.64
C TYR A 131 4.94 16.20 -3.79
N LEU A 132 5.38 16.79 -4.92
CA LEU A 132 4.54 16.99 -6.10
C LEU A 132 3.19 17.66 -5.78
N ASP A 133 3.22 18.64 -4.86
CA ASP A 133 2.02 19.38 -4.43
C ASP A 133 1.62 20.50 -5.41
N ARG A 134 2.40 20.71 -6.48
CA ARG A 134 2.03 21.65 -7.54
C ARG A 134 0.79 21.11 -8.27
N PRO A 135 -0.31 21.86 -8.32
CA PRO A 135 -1.51 21.42 -9.03
C PRO A 135 -1.30 21.52 -10.54
N LEU A 136 -1.62 20.44 -11.25
CA LEU A 136 -1.77 20.44 -12.70
C LEU A 136 -3.16 20.94 -13.06
N ARG A 137 -3.21 21.95 -13.94
CA ARG A 137 -4.46 22.44 -14.50
C ARG A 137 -4.58 21.87 -15.90
N MET A 138 -5.52 20.96 -16.10
CA MET A 138 -5.78 20.32 -17.39
C MET A 138 -7.29 20.28 -17.61
N LEU A 139 -7.76 20.52 -18.83
CA LEU A 139 -9.20 20.42 -19.17
C LEU A 139 -10.14 21.27 -18.29
N GLY A 140 -9.64 22.36 -17.69
CA GLY A 140 -10.42 23.21 -16.79
C GLY A 140 -10.59 22.67 -15.36
N THR A 141 -9.99 21.52 -15.04
CA THR A 141 -9.99 20.90 -13.71
C THR A 141 -8.61 20.91 -13.06
N VAL A 142 -8.57 20.82 -11.74
CA VAL A 142 -7.34 20.89 -10.94
C VAL A 142 -6.96 19.51 -10.39
N PHE A 143 -5.81 19.00 -10.79
CA PHE A 143 -5.30 17.70 -10.38
C PHE A 143 -4.02 17.82 -9.53
N PRO A 144 -3.98 17.30 -8.30
CA PRO A 144 -2.74 17.18 -7.55
C PRO A 144 -1.76 16.24 -8.26
N THR A 145 -0.53 16.70 -8.54
CA THR A 145 0.45 15.92 -9.33
C THR A 145 0.80 14.60 -8.65
N ASN A 146 0.95 14.59 -7.32
CA ASN A 146 1.15 13.36 -6.55
C ASN A 146 0.09 12.29 -6.79
N ARG A 147 -1.19 12.67 -6.90
CA ARG A 147 -2.30 11.74 -7.18
C ARG A 147 -2.29 11.25 -8.62
N VAL A 148 -1.91 12.10 -9.57
CA VAL A 148 -1.76 11.70 -10.98
C VAL A 148 -0.65 10.67 -11.12
N VAL A 149 0.50 10.89 -10.47
CA VAL A 149 1.61 9.91 -10.47
C VAL A 149 1.19 8.61 -9.79
N ALA A 150 0.53 8.67 -8.63
CA ALA A 150 0.03 7.47 -7.96
C ALA A 150 -0.95 6.68 -8.84
N PHE A 151 -1.87 7.36 -9.52
CA PHE A 151 -2.80 6.74 -10.46
C PHE A 151 -2.08 6.12 -11.67
N ALA A 152 -1.12 6.82 -12.26
CA ALA A 152 -0.34 6.30 -13.38
C ALA A 152 0.43 5.04 -12.97
N THR A 153 1.07 5.04 -11.80
CA THR A 153 1.74 3.85 -11.24
C THR A 153 0.75 2.71 -11.03
N ALA A 154 -0.43 2.99 -10.47
CA ALA A 154 -1.48 2.01 -10.30
C ALA A 154 -1.93 1.37 -11.63
N ALA A 155 -2.16 2.20 -12.64
CA ALA A 155 -2.56 1.76 -13.98
C ALA A 155 -1.47 0.90 -14.64
N VAL A 156 -0.21 1.33 -14.59
CA VAL A 156 0.93 0.58 -15.15
C VAL A 156 1.09 -0.76 -14.45
N VAL A 157 1.10 -0.80 -13.11
CA VAL A 157 1.26 -2.05 -12.37
C VAL A 157 0.10 -3.01 -12.65
N THR A 158 -1.14 -2.51 -12.67
CA THR A 158 -2.32 -3.32 -12.98
C THR A 158 -2.27 -3.85 -14.41
N ALA A 159 -1.89 -3.01 -15.39
CA ALA A 159 -1.77 -3.43 -16.78
C ALA A 159 -0.68 -4.49 -16.98
N LEU A 160 0.48 -4.33 -16.32
CA LEU A 160 1.54 -5.33 -16.36
C LEU A 160 1.04 -6.65 -15.78
N LEU A 161 0.41 -6.63 -14.61
CA LEU A 161 -0.15 -7.84 -13.98
C LEU A 161 -1.25 -8.51 -14.82
N PHE A 162 -2.01 -7.75 -15.61
CA PHE A 162 -3.03 -8.31 -16.49
C PHE A 162 -2.45 -8.99 -17.74
N LEU A 163 -1.27 -8.56 -18.19
CA LEU A 163 -0.61 -9.12 -19.38
C LEU A 163 0.17 -10.41 -19.11
N PHE A 164 0.49 -10.71 -17.84
CA PHE A 164 1.17 -11.94 -17.41
C PHE A 164 0.17 -13.00 -16.93
#